data_AF-A0A4U9TDT1-F1
#
_entry.id   AF-A0A4U9TDT1-F1
#
_cell.length_a   1.000
_cell.length_b   1.000
_cell.length_c   1.000
_cell.angle_alpha   90.00
_cell.angle_beta   90.00
_cell.angle_gamma   90.00
#
_symmetry.space_group_name_H-M   'P 1'
#
loop_
_entity.id
_entity.type
_entity.pdbx_description
1 polymer ?
#
loop_
_entity_poly.entity_id
_entity_poly.type
_entity_poly.pdbx_seq_one_letter_code
_entity_poly.pdbx_strand_id
1 'polypeptide(L)' 'MISSELPEIIGVCDRVLVFRGGHIVAELAGDEIESHNIMLHATGSAL' A
#
# COMPACT_ATOMS: atom_id res chain seq x y z
N MET A 1 4.02 11.05 -2.30
CA MET A 1 5.19 10.35 -2.87
C MET A 1 4.67 9.32 -3.87
N ILE A 2 5.40 9.08 -4.97
CA ILE A 2 5.08 8.03 -5.94
C ILE A 2 6.41 7.31 -6.21
N SER A 3 6.44 6.00 -5.96
CA SER A 3 7.60 5.14 -6.19
C SER A 3 7.15 3.74 -6.65
N SER A 4 8.01 3.03 -7.36
CA SER A 4 7.84 1.62 -7.72
C SER A 4 8.51 0.66 -6.74
N GLU A 5 9.33 1.19 -5.82
CA GLU A 5 10.06 0.42 -4.82
C GLU A 5 9.29 0.41 -3.51
N LEU A 6 8.70 -0.73 -3.13
CA LEU A 6 7.99 -0.88 -1.85
C LEU A 6 8.83 -0.49 -0.62
N PRO A 7 10.13 -0.83 -0.52
CA PRO A 7 10.94 -0.42 0.63
C PRO A 7 11.00 1.09 0.82
N GLU A 8 10.97 1.86 -0.28
CA GLU A 8 10.97 3.33 -0.22
C GLU A 8 9.65 3.87 0.33
N ILE A 9 8.52 3.29 -0.10
CA ILE A 9 7.19 3.64 0.41
C ILE A 9 7.11 3.35 1.91
N ILE A 10 7.56 2.17 2.34
CA ILE A 10 7.52 1.71 3.73
C ILE A 10 8.43 2.57 4.63
N GLY A 11 9.61 2.96 4.15
CA GLY A 11 10.58 3.71 4.95
C GLY A 11 10.30 5.21 5.07
N VAL A 12 9.42 5.78 4.24
CA VAL A 12 9.28 7.24 4.09
C VAL A 12 7.83 7.72 4.27
N CYS A 13 6.82 6.87 4.05
CA CYS A 13 5.43 7.30 4.10
C CYS A 13 4.81 7.05 5.48
N ASP A 14 4.16 8.07 6.05
CA ASP A 14 3.32 7.93 7.26
C ASP A 14 1.91 7.38 6.96
N ARG A 15 1.49 7.45 5.68
CA ARG A 15 0.17 7.03 5.19
C ARG A 15 0.27 6.60 3.73
N VAL A 16 -0.36 5.48 3.39
CA VAL A 16 -0.40 4.92 2.03
C VAL A 16 -1.84 4.67 1.60
N LEU A 17 -2.22 5.20 0.44
CA LEU A 17 -3.51 4.92 -0.20
C LEU A 17 -3.28 3.95 -1.35
N VAL A 18 -3.94 2.79 -1.30
CA VAL A 18 -3.83 1.78 -2.35
C VAL A 18 -4.94 2.00 -3.37
N PHE A 19 -4.56 2.24 -4.62
CA PHE A 19 -5.50 2.46 -5.72
C PHE A 19 -5.56 1.24 -6.63
N ARG A 20 -6.76 0.74 -6.90
CA ARG A 20 -6.99 -0.41 -7.79
C ARG A 20 -8.33 -0.27 -8.47
N GLY A 21 -8.39 -0.56 -9.78
CA GLY A 21 -9.67 -0.56 -10.51
C GLY A 21 -10.40 0.79 -10.50
N GLY A 22 -9.67 1.91 -10.50
CA GLY A 22 -10.26 3.25 -10.54
C GLY A 22 -10.71 3.81 -9.20
N HIS A 23 -10.47 3.12 -8.08
CA HIS A 23 -10.84 3.58 -6.74
C HIS A 23 -9.75 3.28 -5.70
N ILE A 24 -9.79 4.01 -4.59
CA ILE A 24 -8.98 3.69 -3.41
C ILE A 24 -9.61 2.47 -2.74
N VAL A 25 -8.85 1.40 -2.57
CA VAL A 25 -9.29 0.13 -1.97
C VAL A 25 -8.79 -0.08 -0.55
N ALA A 26 -7.78 0.67 -0.13
CA ALA A 26 -7.28 0.66 1.24
C ALA A 26 -6.57 1.96 1.58
N GLU A 27 -6.55 2.25 2.87
CA GLU A 27 -5.75 3.26 3.51
C GLU A 27 -4.97 2.56 4.62
N LEU A 28 -3.64 2.67 4.59
CA LEU A 28 -2.72 2.07 5.55
C LEU A 28 -1.97 3.18 6.28
N ALA A 29 -1.82 3.05 7.60
CA ALA A 29 -1.05 4.00 8.40
C ALA A 29 -0.21 3.28 9.47
N GLY A 30 0.91 3.90 9.85
CA GLY A 30 1.80 3.36 10.87
C GLY A 30 2.26 1.93 10.55
N ASP A 31 2.04 1.01 11.49
CA ASP A 31 2.47 -0.39 11.39
C ASP A 31 1.73 -1.18 10.30
N GLU A 32 0.63 -0.67 9.76
CA GLU A 32 -0.07 -1.29 8.63
C GLU A 32 0.70 -1.13 7.31
N ILE A 33 1.65 -0.20 7.24
CA ILE A 33 2.48 0.07 6.07
C ILE A 33 3.59 -0.98 5.99
N GLU A 34 3.22 -2.16 5.54
CA GLU A 34 4.13 -3.27 5.24
C GLU A 34 3.86 -3.88 3.87
N SER A 35 4.88 -4.55 3.32
CA SER A 35 4.81 -5.15 1.98
C SER A 35 3.61 -6.08 1.81
N HIS A 36 3.26 -6.86 2.84
CA HIS A 36 2.14 -7.78 2.79
C HIS A 36 0.81 -7.05 2.55
N ASN A 37 0.48 -6.08 3.40
CA ASN A 37 -0.78 -5.34 3.31
C ASN A 37 -0.89 -4.53 2.02
N ILE A 38 0.20 -3.87 1.60
CA ILE A 38 0.20 -3.11 0.35
C ILE A 38 -0.09 -4.05 -0.83
N MET A 39 0.59 -5.19 -0.91
CA MET A 39 0.43 -6.15 -2.01
C MET A 39 -0.93 -6.85 -1.98
N LEU A 40 -1.43 -7.19 -0.80
CA LEU A 40 -2.77 -7.75 -0.60
C LEU A 40 -3.84 -6.84 -1.24
N HIS A 41 -3.83 -5.55 -0.92
CA HIS A 41 -4.81 -4.60 -1.44
C HIS A 41 -4.56 -4.26 -2.93
N ALA A 42 -3.29 -4.13 -3.35
CA ALA A 42 -2.95 -3.77 -4.73
C ALA A 42 -3.32 -4.87 -5.73
N THR A 43 -3.13 -6.14 -5.36
CA THR A 43 -3.42 -7.30 -6.23
C THR A 43 -4.85 -7.82 -6.09
N GLY A 44 -5.49 -7.58 -4.94
CA GLY A 44 -6.82 -8.13 -4.64
C GLY A 44 -6.84 -9.61 -4.30
N SER A 45 -5.68 -10.20 -4.03
CA SER A 45 -5.57 -11.58 -3.54
C SER A 45 -5.80 -11.65 -2.04
N ALA A 46 -7.05 -11.53 -1.61
CA ALA A 46 -7.45 -12.00 -0.29
C ALA A 46 -7.61 -13.53 -0.35
N LEU A 47 -6.73 -14.27 0.32
CA LEU A 47 -6.93 -15.69 0.64
C LEU A 47 -7.56 -15.80 2.02
#